data_AF-A0A6I3F093-F1
#
_entry.id   AF-A0A6I3F093-F1
#
_cell.length_a   1.000
_cell.length_b   1.000
_cell.length_c   1.000
_cell.angle_alpha   90.00
_cell.angle_beta   90.00
_cell.angle_gamma   90.00
#
_symmetry.space_group_name_H-M   'P 1'
#
loop_
_entity.id
_entity.type
_entity.pdbx_description
1 polymer ?
#
loop_
_entity_poly.entity_id
_entity_poly.type
_entity_poly.pdbx_seq_one_letter_code
_entity_poly.pdbx_strand_id
1 'polypeptide(L)'
;MRLRFALLVAVTTVLTVLSPTAVGPAHATPAHSPAADWAYVHHQLYEVSLSTFLVTAAGGTGDRWFDWSTDFCSAPMLGNTGVTYDFRGPCRRHDFGYRNLKLLDRRYGVGHWTSANRRRVDQQFLADMRAHCAHRALWLQPTCRWWAHTYYAAVRLWGGP
;
A
#
# COMPACT_ATOMS: atom_id res chain seq x y z
N MET A 1 -85.10 18.63 28.71
CA MET A 1 -83.82 18.40 28.02
C MET A 1 -82.67 18.89 28.90
N ARG A 2 -81.90 17.97 29.50
CA ARG A 2 -80.67 18.27 30.24
C ARG A 2 -79.58 17.40 29.63
N LEU A 3 -78.62 18.01 28.93
CA LEU A 3 -77.48 17.30 28.36
C LEU A 3 -76.26 17.63 29.22
N ARG A 4 -75.81 16.66 30.02
CA ARG A 4 -74.55 16.74 30.78
C ARG A 4 -73.47 16.07 29.95
N PHE A 5 -72.52 16.85 29.45
CA PHE A 5 -71.32 16.31 28.79
C PHE A 5 -70.31 15.91 29.86
N ALA A 6 -70.02 14.61 29.96
CA ALA A 6 -68.90 14.09 30.74
C ALA A 6 -67.63 14.17 29.88
N LEU A 7 -66.63 14.94 30.33
CA LEU A 7 -65.30 15.01 29.73
C LEU A 7 -64.51 13.75 30.14
N LEU A 8 -64.15 12.93 29.15
CA LEU A 8 -63.21 11.82 29.31
C LEU A 8 -61.78 12.35 29.10
N VAL A 9 -60.96 12.29 30.15
CA VAL A 9 -59.52 12.59 30.09
C VAL A 9 -58.79 11.35 29.57
N ALA A 10 -58.26 11.43 28.35
CA ALA A 10 -57.41 10.38 27.79
C ALA A 10 -55.98 10.56 28.28
N VAL A 11 -55.50 9.64 29.14
CA VAL A 11 -54.11 9.57 29.57
C VAL A 11 -53.33 8.82 28.50
N THR A 12 -52.46 9.51 27.76
CA THR A 12 -51.57 8.91 26.77
C THR A 12 -50.24 8.50 27.41
N THR A 13 -50.03 7.20 27.58
CA THR A 13 -48.74 6.63 28.00
C THR A 13 -47.76 6.64 26.82
N VAL A 14 -46.67 7.39 26.94
CA VAL A 14 -45.58 7.41 25.94
C VAL A 14 -44.69 6.18 26.16
N LEU A 15 -44.75 5.19 25.26
CA LEU A 15 -43.78 4.11 25.19
C LEU A 15 -42.47 4.65 24.57
N THR A 16 -41.39 4.69 25.36
CA THR A 16 -40.04 4.96 24.85
C THR A 16 -39.51 3.71 24.13
N VAL A 17 -39.50 3.75 22.79
CA VAL A 17 -38.86 2.73 21.96
C VAL A 17 -37.34 2.85 22.15
N LEU A 18 -36.70 1.88 22.81
CA LEU A 18 -35.24 1.74 22.78
C LEU A 18 -34.82 1.30 21.38
N SER A 19 -34.27 2.23 20.60
CA SER A 19 -33.59 1.89 19.35
C SER A 19 -32.31 1.11 19.67
N PRO A 20 -32.05 -0.04 19.03
CA PRO A 20 -30.75 -0.69 19.13
C PRO A 20 -29.70 0.26 18.54
N THR A 21 -28.70 0.61 19.34
CA THR A 21 -27.50 1.28 18.85
C THR A 21 -26.88 0.41 17.77
N ALA A 22 -26.93 0.88 16.52
CA ALA A 22 -26.17 0.27 15.44
C ALA A 22 -24.69 0.36 15.81
N VAL A 23 -24.13 -0.74 16.29
CA VAL A 23 -22.69 -0.93 16.37
C VAL A 23 -22.19 -0.75 14.94
N GLY A 24 -21.44 0.33 14.69
CA GLY A 24 -20.81 0.58 13.39
C GLY A 24 -20.01 -0.65 12.97
N PRO A 25 -19.78 -0.87 11.66
CA PRO A 25 -19.07 -2.05 11.20
C PRO A 25 -17.74 -2.12 11.94
N ALA A 26 -17.59 -3.15 12.78
CA ALA A 26 -16.28 -3.53 13.27
C ALA A 26 -15.47 -3.83 12.00
N HIS A 27 -14.44 -3.03 11.73
CA HIS A 27 -13.46 -3.36 10.71
C HIS A 27 -12.85 -4.70 11.11
N ALA A 28 -13.39 -5.80 10.59
CA ALA A 28 -12.81 -7.11 10.76
C ALA A 28 -11.39 -7.04 10.20
N THR A 29 -10.40 -7.31 11.05
CA THR A 29 -9.02 -7.48 10.58
C THR A 29 -9.05 -8.48 9.44
N PRO A 30 -8.46 -8.18 8.26
CA PRO A 30 -8.41 -9.13 7.16
C PRO A 30 -7.86 -10.47 7.68
N ALA A 31 -8.54 -11.57 7.36
CA ALA A 31 -8.05 -12.89 7.74
C ALA A 31 -6.76 -13.19 6.96
N HIS A 32 -5.62 -13.15 7.65
CA HIS A 32 -4.32 -13.43 7.06
C HIS A 32 -4.18 -14.90 6.67
N SER A 33 -3.80 -15.13 5.42
CA SER A 33 -3.56 -16.46 4.86
C SER A 33 -2.52 -16.33 3.76
N PRO A 34 -1.84 -17.43 3.36
CA PRO A 34 -0.87 -17.38 2.27
C PRO A 34 -1.43 -16.71 1.00
N ALA A 35 -2.65 -17.08 0.60
CA ALA A 35 -3.29 -16.54 -0.59
C ALA A 35 -3.70 -15.07 -0.44
N ALA A 36 -4.31 -14.69 0.68
CA ALA A 36 -4.74 -13.31 0.93
C ALA A 36 -3.54 -12.35 1.01
N ASP A 37 -2.49 -12.76 1.71
CA ASP A 37 -1.32 -11.91 1.89
C ASP A 37 -0.48 -11.80 0.61
N TRP A 38 -0.38 -12.88 -0.17
CA TRP A 38 0.19 -12.83 -1.51
C TRP A 38 -0.57 -11.84 -2.41
N ALA A 39 -1.90 -11.91 -2.42
CA ALA A 39 -2.73 -10.99 -3.20
C ALA A 39 -2.55 -9.54 -2.75
N TYR A 40 -2.46 -9.29 -1.43
CA TYR A 40 -2.19 -7.96 -0.91
C TYR A 40 -0.84 -7.41 -1.38
N VAL A 41 0.24 -8.18 -1.27
CA VAL A 41 1.57 -7.78 -1.75
C VAL A 41 1.53 -7.52 -3.26
N HIS A 42 0.82 -8.35 -4.02
CA HIS A 42 0.66 -8.18 -5.46
C HIS A 42 -0.03 -6.86 -5.83
N HIS A 43 -1.16 -6.59 -5.16
CA HIS A 43 -1.95 -5.39 -5.38
C HIS A 43 -1.11 -4.13 -5.10
N GLN A 44 -0.36 -4.10 -3.99
CA GLN A 44 0.51 -2.97 -3.65
C GLN A 44 1.68 -2.77 -4.62
N LEU A 45 2.22 -3.86 -5.18
CA LEU A 45 3.35 -3.78 -6.11
C LEU A 45 2.91 -3.38 -7.52
N TYR A 46 1.85 -3.97 -8.04
CA TYR A 46 1.59 -3.99 -9.48
C TYR A 46 0.27 -3.37 -9.92
N GLU A 47 -0.70 -3.21 -9.01
CA GLU A 47 -2.06 -2.76 -9.37
C GLU A 47 -2.33 -1.32 -8.96
N VAL A 48 -1.77 -0.87 -7.83
CA VAL A 48 -1.86 0.53 -7.42
C VAL A 48 -0.80 1.39 -8.12
N SER A 49 -1.14 2.66 -8.36
CA SER A 49 -0.16 3.65 -8.81
C SER A 49 0.90 3.87 -7.72
N LEU A 50 2.09 4.31 -8.13
CA LEU A 50 3.14 4.66 -7.17
C LEU A 50 2.69 5.76 -6.20
N SER A 51 1.91 6.75 -6.66
CA SER A 51 1.39 7.81 -5.78
C SER A 51 0.46 7.24 -4.70
N THR A 52 -0.48 6.37 -5.06
CA THR A 52 -1.38 5.72 -4.10
C THR A 52 -0.61 4.85 -3.11
N PHE A 53 0.36 4.07 -3.61
CA PHE A 53 1.25 3.29 -2.74
C PHE A 53 1.96 4.19 -1.71
N LEU A 54 2.52 5.32 -2.14
CA LEU A 54 3.26 6.23 -1.26
C LEU A 54 2.34 6.90 -0.23
N VAL A 55 1.10 7.23 -0.58
CA VAL A 55 0.11 7.74 0.37
C VAL A 55 -0.18 6.70 1.45
N THR A 56 -0.44 5.45 1.06
CA THR A 56 -0.66 4.33 2.00
C THR A 56 0.53 4.14 2.93
N ALA A 57 1.73 4.12 2.35
CA ALA A 57 2.95 3.81 3.06
C ALA A 57 3.40 4.96 3.99
N ALA A 58 3.16 6.23 3.62
CA ALA A 58 3.52 7.40 4.42
C ALA A 58 2.46 7.75 5.47
N GLY A 59 1.18 7.55 5.15
CA GLY A 59 0.05 7.80 6.05
C GLY A 59 -0.12 6.74 7.14
N GLY A 60 0.62 5.64 7.09
CA GLY A 60 0.51 4.54 8.06
C GLY A 60 -0.83 3.82 8.01
N THR A 61 -1.57 3.96 6.90
CA THR A 61 -2.85 3.28 6.65
C THR A 61 -2.67 1.90 6.02
N GLY A 62 -1.44 1.56 5.63
CA GLY A 62 -1.07 0.21 5.24
C GLY A 62 -1.28 -0.78 6.37
N ASP A 63 -1.61 -2.02 6.00
CA ASP A 63 -1.81 -3.09 6.95
C ASP A 63 -0.48 -3.43 7.66
N ARG A 64 -0.46 -3.32 8.99
CA ARG A 64 0.72 -3.51 9.84
C ARG A 64 1.20 -4.96 9.88
N TRP A 65 0.41 -5.88 9.34
CA TRP A 65 0.85 -7.24 9.09
C TRP A 65 2.03 -7.31 8.11
N PHE A 66 2.19 -6.32 7.23
CA PHE A 66 3.26 -6.24 6.25
C PHE A 66 4.41 -5.35 6.71
N ASP A 67 5.59 -5.59 6.15
CA ASP A 67 6.77 -4.77 6.39
C ASP A 67 6.75 -3.54 5.47
N TRP A 68 6.43 -2.38 6.05
CA TRP A 68 6.44 -1.07 5.39
C TRP A 68 7.73 -0.28 5.61
N SER A 69 8.72 -0.86 6.29
CA SER A 69 9.98 -0.19 6.55
C SER A 69 10.81 -0.06 5.27
N THR A 70 11.63 0.97 5.21
CA THR A 70 12.45 1.30 4.04
C THR A 70 13.74 1.97 4.50
N ASP A 71 14.84 1.62 3.86
CA ASP A 71 16.11 2.35 3.88
C ASP A 71 16.30 3.15 2.58
N PHE A 72 15.21 3.25 1.81
CA PHE A 72 15.10 3.85 0.49
C PHE A 72 16.08 3.22 -0.48
N CYS A 73 16.83 4.02 -1.22
CA CYS A 73 17.77 3.48 -2.18
C CYS A 73 19.03 3.01 -1.44
N SER A 74 19.07 1.72 -1.06
CA SER A 74 20.20 1.01 -0.43
C SER A 74 21.44 0.89 -1.34
N ALA A 75 21.72 1.91 -2.15
CA ALA A 75 22.86 2.02 -3.05
C ALA A 75 23.77 3.15 -2.54
N PRO A 76 24.74 2.86 -1.65
CA PRO A 76 25.52 3.89 -0.95
C PRO A 76 26.23 4.86 -1.90
N MET A 77 26.65 4.38 -3.08
CA MET A 77 27.36 5.19 -4.07
C MET A 77 26.44 6.03 -4.97
N LEU A 78 25.18 5.63 -5.16
CA LEU A 78 24.22 6.34 -6.02
C LEU A 78 23.29 7.26 -5.23
N GLY A 79 23.04 6.91 -3.96
CA GLY A 79 22.16 7.62 -3.06
C GLY A 79 20.68 7.53 -3.47
N ASN A 80 19.89 8.46 -2.96
CA ASN A 80 18.45 8.54 -3.19
C ASN A 80 18.07 9.53 -4.30
N THR A 81 18.91 10.55 -4.47
CA THR A 81 18.64 11.74 -5.26
C THR A 81 19.89 12.12 -6.04
N GLY A 82 19.69 12.64 -7.24
CA GLY A 82 20.73 13.27 -8.02
C GLY A 82 20.20 14.51 -8.74
N VAL A 83 21.04 15.15 -9.53
CA VAL A 83 20.68 16.37 -10.29
C VAL A 83 19.42 16.15 -11.14
N THR A 84 19.24 14.94 -11.68
CA THR A 84 18.17 14.65 -12.66
C THR A 84 17.07 13.75 -12.11
N TYR A 85 17.14 13.28 -10.85
CA TYR A 85 16.23 12.27 -10.32
C TYR A 85 16.01 12.37 -8.81
N ASP A 86 14.85 11.87 -8.37
CA ASP A 86 14.55 11.53 -6.98
C ASP A 86 13.86 10.18 -6.98
N PHE A 87 14.58 9.14 -6.59
CA PHE A 87 14.10 7.76 -6.65
C PHE A 87 13.66 7.22 -5.28
N ARG A 88 13.50 8.06 -4.25
CA ARG A 88 12.99 7.63 -2.93
C ARG A 88 11.66 6.89 -3.04
N GLY A 89 10.73 7.41 -3.85
CA GLY A 89 9.44 6.80 -4.08
C GLY A 89 9.54 5.40 -4.70
N PRO A 90 10.15 5.27 -5.90
CA PRO A 90 10.45 3.97 -6.50
C PRO A 90 11.19 2.99 -5.57
N CYS A 91 12.24 3.44 -4.86
CA CYS A 91 13.00 2.59 -3.94
C CYS A 91 12.15 2.10 -2.76
N ARG A 92 11.28 2.95 -2.19
CA ARG A 92 10.36 2.55 -1.13
C ARG A 92 9.42 1.41 -1.56
N ARG A 93 8.93 1.41 -2.79
CA ARG A 93 8.09 0.32 -3.30
C ARG A 93 8.89 -0.94 -3.60
N HIS A 94 10.11 -0.78 -4.09
CA HIS A 94 11.06 -1.89 -4.28
C HIS A 94 11.37 -2.61 -2.97
N ASP A 95 11.67 -1.85 -1.91
CA ASP A 95 11.89 -2.35 -0.55
C ASP A 95 10.69 -3.14 -0.03
N PHE A 96 9.48 -2.60 -0.20
CA PHE A 96 8.25 -3.28 0.19
C PHE A 96 8.16 -4.66 -0.48
N GLY A 97 8.43 -4.77 -1.78
CA GLY A 97 8.45 -6.05 -2.48
C GLY A 97 9.49 -7.01 -1.92
N TYR A 98 10.74 -6.56 -1.77
CA TYR A 98 11.83 -7.41 -1.26
C TYR A 98 11.56 -7.91 0.16
N ARG A 99 11.16 -7.01 1.05
CA ARG A 99 10.93 -7.31 2.47
C ARG A 99 9.73 -8.23 2.64
N ASN A 100 8.63 -7.98 1.93
CA ASN A 100 7.41 -8.77 2.09
C ASN A 100 7.46 -10.12 1.40
N LEU A 101 8.12 -10.27 0.25
CA LEU A 101 8.33 -11.60 -0.33
C LEU A 101 9.17 -12.49 0.60
N LYS A 102 10.22 -11.94 1.22
CA LYS A 102 11.00 -12.65 2.26
C LYS A 102 10.19 -12.88 3.54
N LEU A 103 9.28 -11.98 3.89
CA LEU A 103 8.37 -12.14 5.03
C LEU A 103 7.38 -13.28 4.79
N LEU A 104 6.80 -13.38 3.60
CA LEU A 104 5.90 -14.48 3.24
C LEU A 104 6.63 -15.82 3.30
N ASP A 105 7.87 -15.91 2.81
CA ASP A 105 8.66 -17.14 2.97
C ASP A 105 8.89 -17.53 4.42
N ARG A 106 9.16 -16.54 5.29
CA ARG A 106 9.31 -16.77 6.74
C ARG A 106 8.02 -17.24 7.41
N ARG A 107 6.85 -16.83 6.90
CA ARG A 107 5.54 -17.14 7.50
C ARG A 107 4.91 -18.42 6.96
N TYR A 108 5.07 -18.68 5.67
CA TYR A 108 4.30 -19.68 4.93
C TYR A 108 5.16 -20.73 4.23
N GLY A 109 6.48 -20.66 4.38
CA GLY A 109 7.44 -21.54 3.70
C GLY A 109 7.89 -20.98 2.36
N VAL A 110 8.91 -21.62 1.80
CA VAL A 110 9.59 -21.17 0.57
C VAL A 110 8.66 -21.16 -0.64
N GLY A 111 8.77 -20.12 -1.48
CA GLY A 111 8.04 -20.04 -2.76
C GLY A 111 7.73 -18.63 -3.24
N HIS A 112 7.91 -17.63 -2.37
CA HIS A 112 7.60 -16.23 -2.64
C HIS A 112 8.86 -15.45 -3.02
N TRP A 113 9.99 -15.62 -2.31
CA TRP A 113 11.26 -14.99 -2.64
C TRP A 113 12.05 -15.83 -3.67
N THR A 114 11.58 -15.80 -4.92
CA THR A 114 12.17 -16.50 -6.06
C THR A 114 12.81 -15.53 -7.06
N SER A 115 13.70 -16.03 -7.92
CA SER A 115 14.32 -15.21 -8.98
C SER A 115 13.31 -14.62 -9.96
N ALA A 116 12.22 -15.35 -10.23
CA ALA A 116 11.10 -14.87 -11.04
C ALA A 116 10.36 -13.70 -10.36
N ASN A 117 10.01 -13.85 -9.08
CA ASN A 117 9.31 -12.80 -8.35
C ASN A 117 10.20 -11.58 -8.10
N ARG A 118 11.48 -11.79 -7.76
CA ARG A 118 12.48 -10.72 -7.66
C ARG A 118 12.60 -9.95 -8.98
N ARG A 119 12.69 -10.64 -10.11
CA ARG A 119 12.73 -10.01 -11.44
C ARG A 119 11.50 -9.14 -11.69
N ARG A 120 10.30 -9.59 -11.30
CA ARG A 120 9.07 -8.78 -11.43
C ARG A 120 9.12 -7.53 -10.57
N VAL A 121 9.60 -7.62 -9.33
CA VAL A 121 9.79 -6.45 -8.46
C VAL A 121 10.82 -5.47 -9.06
N ASP A 122 11.94 -5.97 -9.57
CA ASP A 122 12.97 -5.13 -10.21
C ASP A 122 12.44 -4.45 -11.49
N GLN A 123 11.61 -5.15 -12.27
CA GLN A 123 10.94 -4.59 -13.45
C GLN A 123 9.96 -3.47 -13.07
N GLN A 124 9.17 -3.67 -12.01
CA GLN A 124 8.29 -2.62 -11.49
C GLN A 124 9.08 -1.41 -11.00
N PHE A 125 10.21 -1.64 -10.33
CA PHE A 125 11.11 -0.56 -9.90
C PHE A 125 11.63 0.26 -11.09
N LEU A 126 12.05 -0.39 -12.19
CA LEU A 126 12.42 0.31 -13.42
C LEU A 126 11.24 1.09 -14.02
N ALA A 127 10.04 0.51 -14.03
CA ALA A 127 8.84 1.20 -14.52
C ALA A 127 8.55 2.47 -13.72
N ASP A 128 8.69 2.41 -12.40
CA ASP A 128 8.47 3.52 -11.47
C ASP A 128 9.47 4.66 -11.66
N MET A 129 10.75 4.31 -11.78
CA MET A 129 11.79 5.28 -12.09
C MET A 129 11.57 5.93 -13.46
N ARG A 130 11.16 5.17 -14.48
CA ARG A 130 10.85 5.71 -15.81
C ARG A 130 9.64 6.63 -15.79
N ALA A 131 8.60 6.29 -15.02
CA ALA A 131 7.44 7.14 -14.82
C ALA A 131 7.83 8.45 -14.11
N HIS A 132 8.69 8.38 -13.08
CA HIS A 132 9.28 9.56 -12.46
C HIS A 132 10.02 10.44 -13.48
N CYS A 133 10.86 9.84 -14.32
CA CYS A 133 11.61 10.56 -15.35
C CYS A 133 10.72 11.23 -16.40
N ALA A 134 9.54 10.66 -16.71
CA ALA A 134 8.62 11.26 -17.69
C ALA A 134 8.04 12.61 -17.23
N HIS A 135 8.02 12.87 -15.92
CA HIS A 135 7.56 14.13 -15.33
C HIS A 135 8.69 15.17 -15.19
N ARG A 136 9.93 14.84 -15.57
CA ARG A 136 11.06 15.78 -15.56
C ARG A 136 11.05 16.63 -16.83
N ALA A 137 11.70 17.79 -16.76
CA ALA A 137 11.95 18.64 -17.91
C ALA A 137 12.59 17.83 -19.06
N LEU A 138 12.18 18.09 -20.31
CA LEU A 138 12.54 17.26 -21.47
C LEU A 138 14.05 17.02 -21.59
N TRP A 139 14.88 18.03 -21.30
CA TRP A 139 16.34 17.95 -21.35
C TRP A 139 16.98 17.14 -20.22
N LEU A 140 16.27 16.92 -19.10
CA LEU A 140 16.71 16.07 -17.99
C LEU A 140 16.28 14.60 -18.15
N GLN A 141 15.29 14.31 -19.00
CA GLN A 141 14.75 12.96 -19.13
C GLN A 141 15.77 11.92 -19.59
N PRO A 142 16.66 12.18 -20.57
CA PRO A 142 17.63 11.19 -21.02
C PRO A 142 18.56 10.74 -19.88
N THR A 143 19.13 11.70 -19.15
CA THR A 143 20.01 11.42 -18.01
C THR A 143 19.26 10.76 -16.85
N CYS A 144 18.02 11.17 -16.56
CA CYS A 144 17.18 10.49 -15.56
C CYS A 144 16.94 9.02 -15.93
N ARG A 145 16.58 8.73 -17.20
CA ARG A 145 16.34 7.37 -17.67
C ARG A 145 17.62 6.54 -17.66
N TRP A 146 18.77 7.14 -17.98
CA TRP A 146 20.06 6.48 -17.83
C TRP A 146 20.29 6.03 -16.38
N TRP A 147 20.09 6.92 -15.42
CA TRP A 147 20.14 6.56 -13.99
C TRP A 147 19.14 5.46 -13.63
N ALA A 148 17.90 5.51 -14.12
CA ALA A 148 16.92 4.46 -13.89
C ALA A 148 17.42 3.08 -14.34
N HIS A 149 18.08 2.99 -15.50
CA HIS A 149 18.69 1.76 -15.98
C HIS A 149 19.89 1.32 -15.11
N THR A 150 20.71 2.26 -14.64
CA THR A 150 21.84 1.98 -13.73
C THR A 150 21.36 1.37 -12.41
N TYR A 151 20.32 1.94 -11.79
CA TYR A 151 19.72 1.39 -10.56
C TYR A 151 19.12 0.01 -10.80
N TYR A 152 18.39 -0.18 -11.90
CA TYR A 152 17.85 -1.48 -12.28
C TYR A 152 18.97 -2.52 -12.47
N ALA A 153 20.03 -2.18 -13.19
CA ALA A 153 21.17 -3.08 -13.38
C ALA A 153 21.83 -3.46 -12.05
N ALA A 154 22.00 -2.50 -11.13
CA ALA A 154 22.56 -2.75 -9.81
C ALA A 154 21.72 -3.75 -9.00
N VAL A 155 20.40 -3.57 -8.89
CA VAL A 155 19.55 -4.52 -8.14
C VAL A 155 19.48 -5.89 -8.80
N ARG A 156 19.57 -5.96 -10.14
CA ARG A 156 19.64 -7.24 -10.86
C ARG A 156 20.91 -8.03 -10.50
N LEU A 157 22.04 -7.35 -10.37
CA LEU A 157 23.34 -7.94 -10.05
C LEU A 157 23.49 -8.32 -8.56
N TRP A 158 22.99 -7.49 -7.64
CA TRP A 158 23.33 -7.59 -6.21
C TRP A 158 22.14 -7.93 -5.30
N GLY A 159 20.92 -8.01 -5.81
CA GLY A 159 19.69 -8.10 -5.01
C GLY A 159 19.32 -9.48 -4.45
N GLY A 160 20.10 -10.53 -4.70
CA GLY A 160 19.77 -11.92 -4.35
C GLY A 160 19.45 -12.81 -5.57
N PRO A 161 18.87 -14.01 -5.38
CA PRO A 161 18.69 -15.01 -6.45
C PRO A 161 17.85 -14.50 -7.61
#